data_AF-A0A954LIT7-F1
#
_entry.id   AF-A0A954LIT7-F1
#
_cell.length_a   1.000
_cell.length_b   1.000
_cell.length_c   1.000
_cell.angle_alpha   90.00
_cell.angle_beta   90.00
_cell.angle_gamma   90.00
#
_symmetry.space_group_name_H-M   'P 1'
#
loop_
_entity.id
_entity.type
_entity.pdbx_description
1 polymer ?
#
loop_
_entity_poly.entity_id
_entity_poly.type
_entity_poly.pdbx_seq_one_letter_code
_entity_poly.pdbx_strand_id
1 'polypeptide(L)'
;DDGRTRLYLDGPRYDKYLIPLTCRKCLDPVCMIGCPVGSINRGENGEIIIRDWCIGCRMCADQCPYGSIQMNELKTPIDLTMEQKAVLGPDATLKAVSEQAVVCDLCSSLRSKEPSCCYACPHDAAIRINAQEYFFQAR
;
A
#
# COMPACT_ATOMS: atom_id res chain seq x y z
N ASP A 1 9.55 7.44 -4.27
CA ASP A 1 9.53 6.05 -3.76
C ASP A 1 9.83 6.12 -2.27
N ASP A 2 8.93 5.61 -1.43
CA ASP A 2 9.09 5.59 0.03
C ASP A 2 9.86 4.35 0.53
N GLY A 3 10.36 3.52 -0.40
CA GLY A 3 11.18 2.34 -0.08
C GLY A 3 10.39 1.20 0.53
N ARG A 4 9.05 1.28 0.52
CA ARG A 4 8.15 0.27 1.09
C ARG A 4 7.65 -0.65 -0.01
N THR A 5 7.88 -1.95 0.14
CA THR A 5 7.41 -2.92 -0.86
C THR A 5 5.89 -2.98 -0.89
N ARG A 6 5.34 -2.94 -2.10
CA ARG A 6 3.89 -3.02 -2.37
C ARG A 6 3.53 -4.21 -3.29
N LEU A 7 4.53 -5.04 -3.59
CA LEU A 7 4.45 -6.28 -4.34
C LEU A 7 4.83 -7.42 -3.40
N TYR A 8 3.89 -8.32 -3.15
CA TYR A 8 4.15 -9.50 -2.33
C TYR A 8 4.50 -10.67 -3.24
N LEU A 9 5.77 -11.07 -3.24
CA LEU A 9 6.28 -12.11 -4.12
C LEU A 9 5.97 -13.52 -3.62
N ASP A 10 5.78 -13.72 -2.32
CA ASP A 10 5.55 -15.05 -1.72
C ASP A 10 4.07 -15.40 -1.60
N GLY A 11 3.31 -15.13 -2.66
CA GLY A 11 1.89 -15.46 -2.70
C GLY A 11 1.60 -16.96 -2.84
N PRO A 12 0.34 -17.35 -3.10
CA PRO A 12 -0.03 -18.75 -3.16
C PRO A 12 0.71 -19.47 -4.30
N ARG A 13 1.10 -20.72 -4.01
CA ARG A 13 1.74 -21.63 -4.97
C ARG A 13 0.74 -22.65 -5.46
N TYR A 14 0.63 -22.78 -6.77
CA TYR A 14 -0.17 -23.79 -7.44
C TYR A 14 0.75 -24.64 -8.31
N ASP A 15 1.09 -25.84 -7.84
CA ASP A 15 2.10 -26.71 -8.45
C ASP A 15 3.43 -25.95 -8.66
N LYS A 16 3.79 -25.65 -9.91
CA LYS A 16 5.03 -24.94 -10.29
C LYS A 16 4.86 -23.43 -10.42
N TYR A 17 3.66 -22.89 -10.20
CA TYR A 17 3.35 -21.48 -10.38
C TYR A 17 3.29 -20.76 -9.03
N LEU A 18 4.06 -19.68 -8.91
CA LEU A 18 3.97 -18.72 -7.81
C LEU A 18 3.17 -17.51 -8.28
N ILE A 19 2.08 -17.20 -7.57
CA ILE A 19 1.24 -16.05 -7.93
C ILE A 19 1.60 -14.87 -7.02
N PRO A 20 2.29 -13.82 -7.53
CA PRO A 20 2.54 -12.64 -6.75
C PRO A 20 1.23 -11.90 -6.45
N LEU A 21 1.11 -11.38 -5.24
CA LEU A 21 -0.06 -10.62 -4.81
C LEU A 21 0.22 -9.12 -4.91
N THR A 22 -0.71 -8.42 -5.56
CA THR A 22 -0.75 -6.96 -5.64
C THR A 22 -2.19 -6.49 -5.53
N CYS A 23 -2.38 -5.21 -5.20
CA CYS A 23 -3.70 -4.60 -5.17
C CYS A 23 -4.42 -4.75 -6.52
N ARG A 24 -5.60 -5.36 -6.49
CA ARG A 24 -6.44 -5.57 -7.68
C ARG A 24 -7.21 -4.34 -8.13
N LYS A 25 -7.14 -3.23 -7.38
CA LYS A 25 -7.83 -1.96 -7.70
C LYS A 25 -9.31 -2.18 -8.00
N CYS A 26 -9.99 -2.77 -7.01
CA CYS A 26 -11.40 -3.11 -7.07
C CYS A 26 -12.24 -1.91 -7.54
N LEU A 27 -13.29 -2.20 -8.31
CA LEU A 27 -14.30 -1.21 -8.65
C LEU A 27 -14.96 -0.64 -7.39
N ASP A 28 -15.31 -1.55 -6.46
CA ASP A 28 -15.91 -1.30 -5.15
C ASP A 28 -14.93 -1.72 -4.04
N PRO A 29 -14.03 -0.81 -3.60
CA PRO A 29 -12.98 -1.14 -2.65
C PRO A 29 -13.51 -1.18 -1.20
N VAL A 30 -13.80 -2.39 -0.69
CA VAL A 30 -14.21 -2.60 0.71
C VAL A 30 -13.21 -2.04 1.72
N CYS A 31 -11.91 -2.05 1.39
CA CYS A 31 -10.86 -1.51 2.23
C CYS A 31 -11.00 0.01 2.50
N MET A 32 -11.68 0.77 1.62
CA MET A 32 -11.93 2.20 1.83
C MET A 32 -13.02 2.47 2.88
N ILE A 33 -14.02 1.59 2.99
CA ILE A 33 -15.18 1.78 3.88
C ILE A 33 -14.77 1.65 5.35
N GLY A 34 -13.82 0.78 5.66
CA GLY A 34 -13.37 0.51 7.04
C GLY A 34 -12.37 1.50 7.61
N CYS A 35 -11.97 2.57 6.91
CA CYS A 35 -10.96 3.49 7.43
C CYS A 35 -11.57 4.57 8.34
N PRO A 36 -11.32 4.55 9.67
CA PRO A 36 -11.94 5.49 10.61
C PRO A 36 -11.47 6.94 10.42
N VAL A 37 -10.31 7.14 9.80
CA VAL A 37 -9.68 8.45 9.58
C VAL A 37 -9.74 8.90 8.11
N GLY A 38 -10.40 8.12 7.24
CA GLY A 38 -10.50 8.44 5.82
C GLY A 38 -9.15 8.58 5.10
N SER A 39 -8.12 7.83 5.50
CA SER A 39 -6.77 7.90 4.91
C SER A 39 -6.63 7.17 3.58
N ILE A 40 -7.71 6.60 3.05
CA ILE A 40 -7.68 5.79 1.84
C ILE A 40 -8.46 6.52 0.76
N ASN A 41 -7.79 6.88 -0.33
CA ASN A 41 -8.37 7.58 -1.47
C ASN A 41 -8.29 6.72 -2.73
N ARG A 42 -9.17 7.02 -3.69
CA ARG A 42 -9.06 6.52 -5.05
C ARG A 42 -8.40 7.56 -5.94
N GLY A 43 -7.35 7.16 -6.66
CA GLY A 43 -6.70 8.01 -7.65
C GLY A 43 -7.42 8.00 -9.01
N GLU A 44 -6.89 8.78 -9.95
CA GLU A 44 -7.52 9.00 -11.26
C GLU A 44 -7.59 7.74 -12.11
N ASN A 45 -6.62 6.83 -11.98
CA ASN A 45 -6.57 5.57 -12.74
C ASN A 45 -7.16 4.40 -11.95
N GLY A 46 -7.95 4.70 -10.91
CA GLY A 46 -8.57 3.71 -10.04
C GLY A 46 -7.63 3.08 -9.02
N GLU A 47 -6.41 3.59 -8.87
CA GLU A 47 -5.49 3.17 -7.81
C GLU A 47 -6.06 3.45 -6.41
N ILE A 48 -5.72 2.57 -5.47
CA ILE A 48 -6.00 2.79 -4.05
C ILE A 48 -4.74 3.41 -3.45
N ILE A 49 -4.90 4.57 -2.80
CA ILE A 49 -3.79 5.35 -2.23
C ILE A 49 -4.03 5.46 -0.74
N ILE A 50 -3.04 5.05 0.06
CA ILE A 50 -3.05 5.23 1.52
C ILE A 50 -2.18 6.44 1.85
N ARG A 51 -2.77 7.40 2.55
CA ARG A 51 -2.15 8.68 2.90
C ARG A 51 -1.31 8.58 4.18
N ASP A 52 -0.56 9.63 4.44
CA ASP A 52 0.34 9.79 5.58
C ASP A 52 -0.39 9.86 6.93
N TRP A 53 -1.63 10.32 6.98
CA TRP A 53 -2.45 10.33 8.21
C TRP A 53 -3.07 8.95 8.56
N CYS A 54 -2.54 7.86 8.01
CA CYS A 54 -2.90 6.50 8.41
C CYS A 54 -2.44 6.22 9.85
N ILE A 55 -3.37 5.77 10.70
CA ILE A 55 -3.11 5.51 12.14
C ILE A 55 -2.71 4.06 12.44
N GLY A 56 -2.52 3.22 11.43
CA GLY A 56 -2.07 1.84 11.65
C GLY A 56 -3.12 0.87 12.22
N CYS A 57 -4.42 1.20 12.17
CA CYS A 57 -5.50 0.39 12.79
C CYS A 57 -5.77 -1.00 12.17
N ARG A 58 -5.08 -1.38 11.09
CA ARG A 58 -5.15 -2.68 10.38
C ARG A 58 -6.49 -3.08 9.74
N MET A 59 -7.60 -2.38 10.00
CA MET A 59 -8.92 -2.70 9.43
C MET A 59 -8.93 -2.88 7.91
N CYS A 60 -8.25 -2.00 7.17
CA CYS A 60 -8.17 -2.08 5.71
C CYS A 60 -7.41 -3.33 5.23
N ALA A 61 -6.40 -3.79 5.99
CA ALA A 61 -5.67 -5.01 5.69
C ALA A 61 -6.54 -6.25 5.88
N ASP A 62 -7.26 -6.32 7.00
CA ASP A 62 -8.14 -7.44 7.33
C ASP A 62 -9.34 -7.55 6.37
N GLN A 63 -9.85 -6.41 5.89
CA GLN A 63 -10.97 -6.36 4.95
C GLN A 63 -10.56 -6.66 3.50
N CYS A 64 -9.28 -6.69 3.17
CA CYS A 64 -8.85 -6.95 1.80
C CYS A 64 -9.04 -8.44 1.46
N PRO A 65 -9.96 -8.82 0.55
CA PRO A 65 -10.20 -10.23 0.23
C PRO A 65 -9.02 -10.91 -0.48
N TYR A 66 -8.03 -10.12 -0.91
CA TYR A 66 -6.84 -10.58 -1.62
C TYR A 66 -5.56 -10.47 -0.78
N GLY A 67 -5.65 -10.04 0.50
CA GLY A 67 -4.48 -9.86 1.36
C GLY A 67 -3.42 -8.90 0.79
N SER A 68 -3.84 -7.94 -0.04
CA SER A 68 -2.92 -7.10 -0.84
C SER A 68 -2.49 -5.81 -0.15
N ILE A 69 -2.94 -5.59 1.10
CA ILE A 69 -2.54 -4.45 1.94
C ILE A 69 -1.63 -5.01 3.02
N GLN A 70 -0.43 -4.45 3.11
CA GLN A 70 0.60 -4.85 4.07
C GLN A 70 0.73 -3.79 5.15
N MET A 71 1.07 -4.19 6.36
CA MET A 71 1.38 -3.26 7.44
C MET A 71 2.89 -3.08 7.50
N ASN A 72 3.35 -1.88 7.20
CA ASN A 72 4.76 -1.54 7.24
C ASN A 72 5.10 -0.87 8.57
N GLU A 73 6.04 -1.44 9.31
CA GLU A 73 6.55 -0.85 10.55
C GLU A 73 7.23 0.50 10.29
N LEU A 74 6.84 1.51 11.08
CA LEU A 74 7.46 2.82 11.10
C LEU A 74 8.58 2.81 12.15
N LYS A 75 9.82 2.98 11.70
CA LYS A 75 10.96 3.13 12.60
C LYS A 75 10.96 4.52 13.21
N THR A 76 10.28 4.72 14.32
CA THR A 76 10.54 5.87 15.21
C THR A 76 10.02 5.63 16.62
N PRO A 77 10.84 5.12 17.55
CA PRO A 77 10.72 5.54 18.95
C PRO A 77 11.23 6.98 19.01
N ILE A 78 10.31 7.95 18.94
CA ILE A 78 10.63 9.32 19.32
C ILE A 78 10.46 9.36 20.82
N ASP A 79 11.56 9.36 21.55
CA ASP A 79 11.53 9.67 22.96
C ASP A 79 11.36 11.19 23.13
N LEU A 80 10.54 11.58 24.11
CA LEU A 80 10.41 12.98 24.49
C LEU A 80 11.77 13.52 24.95
N THR A 81 12.16 14.67 24.42
CA THR A 81 13.35 15.39 24.91
C THR A 81 13.14 15.81 26.36
N MET A 82 14.23 16.12 27.06
CA MET A 82 14.18 16.63 28.43
C MET A 82 13.30 17.89 28.54
N GLU A 83 13.37 18.77 27.53
CA GLU A 83 12.55 19.98 27.44
C GLU A 83 11.05 19.65 27.27
N GLN A 84 10.74 18.68 26.42
CA GLN A 84 9.36 18.25 26.21
C GLN A 84 8.77 17.59 27.46
N LYS A 85 9.55 16.79 28.20
CA LYS A 85 9.14 16.23 29.50
C LYS A 85 8.97 17.30 30.58
N ALA A 86 9.78 18.36 30.57
CA ALA A 86 9.60 19.47 31.49
C ALA A 86 8.26 20.21 31.29
N VAL A 87 7.76 20.26 30.05
CA VAL A 87 6.46 20.89 29.72
C VAL A 87 5.28 19.93 29.92
N LEU A 88 5.40 18.68 29.47
CA LEU A 88 4.31 17.69 29.50
C LEU A 88 4.18 16.93 30.81
N GLY A 89 5.20 16.99 31.67
CA GLY A 89 5.31 16.24 32.91
C GLY A 89 6.21 14.99 32.78
N PRO A 90 6.81 14.51 33.88
CA PRO A 90 7.76 13.40 33.88
C PRO A 90 7.14 12.07 33.40
N ASP A 91 5.83 11.89 33.60
CA ASP A 91 5.08 10.69 33.23
C ASP A 91 4.48 10.75 31.82
N ALA A 92 4.75 11.82 31.06
CA ALA A 92 4.24 11.95 29.70
C ALA A 92 4.82 10.87 28.79
N THR A 93 3.93 10.20 28.04
CA THR A 93 4.30 9.17 27.07
C THR A 93 3.78 9.56 25.68
N LEU A 94 4.60 9.35 24.66
CA LEU A 94 4.18 9.52 23.27
C LEU A 94 3.53 8.24 22.76
N LYS A 95 2.26 8.34 22.35
CA LYS A 95 1.63 7.33 21.50
C LYS A 95 1.97 7.67 20.06
N ALA A 96 3.06 7.10 19.56
CA ALA A 96 3.43 7.17 18.16
C ALA A 96 2.68 6.10 17.35
N VAL A 97 2.40 6.41 16.08
CA VAL A 97 1.93 5.42 15.12
C VAL A 97 3.10 4.48 14.81
N SER A 98 2.96 3.20 15.16
CA SER A 98 4.01 2.19 14.97
C SER A 98 3.99 1.54 13.59
N GLU A 99 2.84 1.56 12.90
CA GLU A 99 2.64 0.89 11.62
C GLU A 99 1.84 1.77 10.67
N GLN A 100 2.17 1.70 9.38
CA GLN A 100 1.41 2.32 8.32
C GLN A 100 1.00 1.26 7.30
N ALA A 101 -0.27 1.27 6.90
CA ALA A 101 -0.74 0.40 5.84
C ALA A 101 -0.14 0.85 4.49
N VAL A 102 0.35 -0.10 3.70
CA VAL A 102 0.89 0.12 2.36
C VAL A 102 0.14 -0.76 1.36
N VAL A 103 -0.08 -0.21 0.17
CA VAL A 103 -0.82 -0.86 -0.91
C VAL A 103 -0.21 -0.48 -2.25
N CYS A 104 -0.29 -1.37 -3.24
CA CYS A 104 0.12 -1.04 -4.61
C CYS A 104 -0.77 0.07 -5.17
N ASP A 105 -0.16 1.23 -5.37
CA ASP A 105 -0.74 2.46 -5.92
C ASP A 105 -0.32 2.68 -7.38
N LEU A 106 0.05 1.60 -8.09
CA LEU A 106 0.61 1.66 -9.45
C LEU A 106 1.90 2.48 -9.57
N CYS A 107 2.68 2.59 -8.50
CA CYS A 107 3.87 3.43 -8.48
C CYS A 107 3.52 4.89 -8.83
N SER A 108 2.38 5.39 -8.34
CA SER A 108 1.85 6.74 -8.64
C SER A 108 2.85 7.87 -8.40
N SER A 109 3.79 7.67 -7.48
CA SER A 109 4.86 8.63 -7.16
C SER A 109 6.01 8.67 -8.16
N LEU A 110 6.12 7.72 -9.09
CA LEU A 110 7.18 7.70 -10.10
C LEU A 110 6.81 8.59 -11.30
N ARG A 111 7.82 9.31 -11.81
CA ARG A 111 7.66 10.20 -12.97
C ARG A 111 7.19 9.47 -14.23
N SER A 112 7.68 8.26 -14.46
CA SER A 112 7.30 7.44 -15.61
C SER A 112 5.84 6.98 -15.56
N LYS A 113 5.23 6.95 -14.36
CA LYS A 113 3.91 6.33 -14.09
C LYS A 113 3.81 4.87 -14.57
N GLU A 114 4.95 4.25 -14.83
CA GLU A 114 5.07 2.85 -15.19
C GLU A 114 5.37 2.04 -13.92
N PRO A 115 4.58 1.00 -13.61
CA PRO A 115 4.81 0.22 -12.41
C PRO A 115 6.16 -0.50 -12.43
N SER A 116 6.90 -0.40 -11.32
CA SER A 116 8.21 -1.03 -11.19
C SER A 116 8.19 -2.53 -11.42
N CYS A 117 7.11 -3.21 -11.01
CA CYS A 117 6.97 -4.64 -11.24
C CYS A 117 6.91 -5.02 -12.72
N CYS A 118 6.40 -4.15 -13.59
CA CYS A 118 6.27 -4.43 -15.02
C CYS A 118 7.61 -4.30 -15.75
N TYR A 119 8.34 -3.21 -15.55
CA TYR A 119 9.60 -3.01 -16.27
C TYR A 119 10.78 -3.77 -15.65
N ALA A 120 10.74 -4.09 -14.34
CA ALA A 120 11.86 -4.73 -13.65
C ALA A 120 11.82 -6.26 -13.67
N CYS A 121 10.73 -6.87 -14.13
CA CYS A 121 10.62 -8.33 -14.13
C CYS A 121 11.55 -8.94 -15.19
N PRO A 122 12.55 -9.78 -14.83
CA PRO A 122 13.48 -10.35 -15.80
C PRO A 122 12.87 -11.48 -16.65
N HIS A 123 11.63 -11.89 -16.34
CA HIS A 123 10.94 -13.00 -17.00
C HIS A 123 9.64 -12.56 -17.70
N ASP A 124 9.41 -11.25 -17.82
CA ASP A 124 8.19 -10.68 -18.41
C ASP A 124 6.87 -11.21 -17.81
N ALA A 125 6.92 -11.63 -16.53
CA ALA A 125 5.77 -12.24 -15.85
C ALA A 125 4.72 -11.21 -15.40
N ALA A 126 5.05 -9.91 -15.42
CA ALA A 126 4.16 -8.83 -15.04
C ALA A 126 4.01 -7.84 -16.19
N ILE A 127 2.82 -7.79 -16.79
CA ILE A 127 2.52 -6.90 -17.92
C ILE A 127 1.29 -6.08 -17.56
N ARG A 128 1.32 -4.79 -17.87
CA ARG A 128 0.16 -3.92 -17.76
C ARG A 128 -0.44 -3.69 -19.15
N ILE A 129 -1.72 -4.00 -19.29
CA ILE A 129 -2.46 -3.80 -20.53
C ILE A 129 -3.61 -2.82 -20.29
N ASN A 130 -3.90 -1.98 -21.28
CA ASN A 130 -5.18 -1.29 -21.37
C ASN A 130 -6.17 -2.26 -22.02
N ALA A 131 -7.21 -2.66 -21.27
CA ALA A 131 -8.19 -3.63 -21.77
C ALA A 131 -8.95 -3.12 -23.00
N GLN A 132 -9.25 -1.83 -23.09
CA GLN A 132 -9.97 -1.25 -24.23
C GLN A 132 -9.13 -1.33 -25.51
N GLU A 133 -7.87 -0.91 -25.42
CA GLU A 133 -6.94 -0.97 -26.55
C GLU A 133 -6.64 -2.43 -26.94
N TYR A 134 -6.30 -3.27 -25.96
CA TYR A 134 -5.84 -4.64 -26.19
C TYR A 134 -6.94 -5.55 -26.76
N PHE A 135 -8.16 -5.49 -26.23
CA PHE A 135 -9.23 -6.40 -26.65
C PHE A 135 -10.12 -5.83 -27.75
N PHE A 136 -10.21 -4.49 -27.91
CA PHE A 136 -11.23 -3.88 -28.77
C PHE A 136 -10.69 -2.96 -29.87
N GLN A 137 -9.43 -2.50 -29.83
CA GLN A 137 -8.82 -1.69 -30.90
C GLN A 137 -7.85 -2.48 -31.80
N ALA A 138 -7.56 -3.75 -31.48
CA ALA A 138 -6.81 -4.66 -32.34
C ALA A 138 -7.66 -5.27 -33.47
N ARG A 139 -8.60 -4.50 -34.03
CA ARG A 139 -9.38 -4.84 -35.23
C ARG A 139 -9.22 -3.75 -36.28
#